data_AF-A0A9E2ZWH9-F1
#
_entry.id   AF-A0A9E2ZWH9-F1
#
_cell.length_a   1.000
_cell.length_b   1.000
_cell.length_c   1.000
_cell.angle_alpha   90.00
_cell.angle_beta   90.00
_cell.angle_gamma   90.00
#
_symmetry.space_group_name_H-M   'P 1'
#
loop_
_entity.id
_entity.type
_entity.pdbx_description
1 polymer ?
#
loop_
_entity_poly.entity_id
_entity_poly.type
_entity_poly.pdbx_seq_one_letter_code
_entity_poly.pdbx_strand_id
1 'polypeptide(L)'
;MRASSAIVKRARPLLGTLVEISVQGRGANEAIDCAFAAVERVHHAMSRQESTSDIARLRAGHRAALDPWTRRVLDRAEEIRLATDGLFDCESCDYSLDGIAKGFAVDRAVDGLRDAGITAGVVN
;
A
#
# COMPACT_ATOMS: atom_id res chain seq x y z
N MET A 1 5.47 -32.88 -18.95
CA MET A 1 4.77 -31.69 -19.47
C MET A 1 4.44 -30.76 -18.29
N ARG A 2 5.05 -29.57 -18.21
CA ARG A 2 4.55 -28.54 -17.27
C ARG A 2 3.32 -27.92 -17.92
N ALA A 3 2.15 -28.03 -17.29
CA ALA A 3 0.99 -27.26 -17.71
C ALA A 3 1.38 -25.78 -17.64
N SER A 4 1.37 -25.09 -18.78
CA SER A 4 1.55 -23.65 -18.83
C SER A 4 0.34 -23.02 -18.15
N SER A 5 0.44 -22.71 -16.86
CA SER A 5 -0.58 -21.93 -16.17
C SER A 5 -0.62 -20.56 -16.82
N ALA A 6 -1.80 -20.15 -17.31
CA ALA A 6 -1.98 -18.81 -17.86
C ALA A 6 -1.64 -17.74 -16.81
N ILE A 7 -1.07 -16.62 -17.26
CA ILE A 7 -0.88 -15.44 -16.42
C ILE A 7 -2.23 -14.73 -16.29
N VAL A 8 -2.62 -14.45 -15.05
CA VAL A 8 -3.80 -13.62 -14.74
C VAL A 8 -3.31 -12.23 -14.40
N LYS A 9 -3.92 -11.22 -15.03
CA LYS A 9 -3.53 -9.82 -14.90
C LYS A 9 -4.78 -8.97 -14.67
N ARG A 10 -4.74 -8.11 -13.65
CA ARG A 10 -5.84 -7.20 -13.28
C ARG A 10 -5.29 -5.85 -12.88
N ALA A 11 -6.07 -4.80 -13.11
CA ALA A 11 -5.73 -3.45 -12.71
C ALA A 11 -6.91 -2.72 -12.08
N ARG A 12 -6.66 -1.83 -11.12
CA ARG A 12 -7.66 -0.98 -10.44
C ARG A 12 -7.10 0.44 -10.23
N PRO A 13 -7.91 1.51 -10.36
CA PRO A 13 -7.48 2.86 -10.01
C PRO A 13 -7.44 3.02 -8.49
N LEU A 14 -6.23 3.08 -7.91
CA LEU A 14 -6.00 3.18 -6.47
C LEU A 14 -4.79 4.08 -6.21
N LEU A 15 -4.75 4.75 -5.05
CA LEU A 15 -3.61 5.60 -4.64
C LEU A 15 -3.27 6.72 -5.66
N GLY A 16 -4.27 7.22 -6.38
CA GLY A 16 -4.10 8.24 -7.41
C GLY A 16 -3.33 7.76 -8.66
N THR A 17 -3.25 6.46 -8.89
CA THR A 17 -2.62 5.85 -10.07
C THR A 17 -3.40 4.60 -10.50
N LEU A 18 -2.95 3.93 -11.56
CA LEU A 18 -3.41 2.60 -11.91
C LEU A 18 -2.50 1.56 -11.24
N VAL A 19 -3.06 0.76 -10.34
CA VAL A 19 -2.37 -0.37 -9.71
C VAL A 19 -2.65 -1.64 -10.50
N GLU A 20 -1.61 -2.33 -10.91
CA GLU A 20 -1.67 -3.53 -11.74
C GLU A 20 -1.00 -4.71 -11.04
N ILE A 21 -1.68 -5.85 -11.00
CA ILE A 21 -1.19 -7.09 -10.40
C ILE A 21 -1.26 -8.20 -11.42
N SER A 22 -0.13 -8.86 -11.64
CA SER A 22 0.02 -10.00 -12.56
C SER A 22 0.58 -11.21 -11.82
N VAL A 23 -0.10 -12.34 -11.89
CA VAL A 23 0.24 -13.57 -11.16
C VAL A 23 0.09 -14.78 -12.09
N GLN A 24 0.95 -15.79 -11.91
CA GLN A 24 0.82 -17.07 -12.57
C GLN A 24 0.63 -18.19 -11.55
N GLY A 25 -0.34 -19.07 -11.77
CA GLY A 25 -0.53 -20.28 -10.97
C GLY A 25 -1.98 -20.59 -10.67
N ARG A 26 -2.20 -21.70 -9.95
CA ARG A 26 -3.50 -22.00 -9.33
C ARG A 26 -3.75 -20.97 -8.21
N GLY A 27 -5.00 -20.57 -8.02
CA GLY A 27 -5.37 -19.57 -7.00
C GLY A 27 -5.06 -18.12 -7.36
N ALA A 28 -4.64 -17.84 -8.61
CA ALA A 28 -4.22 -16.47 -9.00
C ALA A 28 -5.31 -15.40 -8.78
N ASN A 29 -6.58 -15.70 -9.04
CA ASN A 29 -7.66 -14.74 -8.84
C ASN A 29 -7.84 -14.37 -7.36
N GLU A 30 -7.91 -15.38 -6.47
CA GLU A 30 -8.05 -15.19 -5.03
C GLU A 30 -6.84 -14.44 -4.46
N ALA A 31 -5.63 -14.82 -4.87
CA ALA A 31 -4.40 -14.12 -4.48
C ALA A 31 -4.41 -12.64 -4.91
N ILE A 32 -4.83 -12.35 -6.14
CA ILE A 32 -4.98 -10.98 -6.63
C ILE A 32 -6.02 -10.22 -5.82
N ASP A 33 -7.15 -10.83 -5.44
CA ASP A 33 -8.16 -10.19 -4.59
C ASP A 33 -7.61 -9.87 -3.19
N CYS A 34 -6.86 -10.79 -2.57
CA CYS A 34 -6.17 -10.54 -1.30
C CYS A 34 -5.16 -9.38 -1.41
N ALA A 35 -4.39 -9.34 -2.50
CA ALA A 35 -3.42 -8.29 -2.75
C ALA A 35 -4.10 -6.92 -2.95
N PHE A 36 -5.18 -6.86 -3.74
CA PHE A 36 -5.94 -5.61 -3.89
C PHE A 36 -6.60 -5.16 -2.59
N ALA A 37 -7.13 -6.06 -1.77
CA ALA A 37 -7.69 -5.71 -0.47
C ALA A 37 -6.65 -5.03 0.45
N ALA A 38 -5.39 -5.46 0.38
CA ALA A 38 -4.30 -4.81 1.10
C ALA A 38 -4.02 -3.39 0.57
N VAL A 39 -3.98 -3.20 -0.76
CA VAL A 39 -3.80 -1.86 -1.37
C VAL A 39 -4.98 -0.95 -1.04
N GLU A 40 -6.20 -1.47 -1.07
CA GLU A 40 -7.43 -0.72 -0.73
C GLU A 40 -7.42 -0.27 0.73
N ARG A 41 -6.96 -1.11 1.67
CA ARG A 41 -6.78 -0.70 3.07
C ARG A 41 -5.81 0.48 3.20
N VAL A 42 -4.67 0.43 2.50
CA VAL A 42 -3.72 1.55 2.48
C VAL A 42 -4.36 2.78 1.85
N HIS A 43 -5.08 2.63 0.73
CA HIS A 43 -5.78 3.72 0.07
C HIS A 43 -6.76 4.42 1.02
N HIS A 44 -7.62 3.67 1.71
CA HIS A 44 -8.60 4.25 2.62
C HIS A 44 -7.98 4.89 3.86
N ALA A 45 -7.01 4.22 4.48
CA ALA A 45 -6.37 4.72 5.68
C ALA A 45 -5.50 5.96 5.40
N MET A 46 -4.83 6.01 4.24
CA MET A 46 -3.79 7.01 3.94
C MET A 46 -4.19 8.00 2.84
N SER A 47 -5.47 8.05 2.45
CA SER A 47 -5.97 8.98 1.42
C SER A 47 -6.03 10.41 1.93
N ARG A 48 -5.62 11.36 1.07
CA ARG A 48 -5.75 12.81 1.33
C ARG A 48 -7.18 13.31 1.13
N GLN A 49 -7.95 12.65 0.26
CA GLN A 49 -9.29 13.08 -0.14
C GLN A 49 -10.39 12.52 0.78
N GLU A 50 -10.13 11.41 1.46
CA GLU A 50 -11.13 10.73 2.27
C GLU A 50 -11.20 11.34 3.69
N SER A 51 -12.37 11.85 4.07
CA SER A 51 -12.56 12.57 5.34
C SER A 51 -12.44 11.70 6.58
N THR A 52 -12.54 10.38 6.42
CA THR A 52 -12.43 9.38 7.48
C THR A 52 -11.05 8.74 7.59
N SER A 53 -10.10 9.15 6.73
CA SER A 53 -8.74 8.62 6.70
C SER A 53 -7.95 9.02 7.95
N ASP A 54 -6.87 8.29 8.22
CA ASP A 54 -5.94 8.66 9.27
C ASP A 54 -5.23 9.98 8.96
N ILE A 55 -5.02 10.31 7.69
CA ILE A 55 -4.45 11.60 7.30
C ILE A 55 -5.38 12.75 7.67
N ALA A 56 -6.69 12.60 7.41
CA ALA A 56 -7.68 13.59 7.84
C ALA A 56 -7.68 13.77 9.37
N ARG A 57 -7.55 12.67 10.13
CA ARG A 57 -7.41 12.72 11.60
C ARG A 57 -6.15 13.44 12.05
N LEU A 58 -4.99 13.14 11.45
CA LEU A 58 -3.71 13.77 11.77
C LEU A 58 -3.75 15.28 11.53
N ARG A 59 -4.32 15.71 10.41
CA ARG A 59 -4.51 17.13 10.06
C ARG A 59 -5.41 17.87 11.05
N ALA A 60 -6.40 17.17 11.61
CA ALA A 60 -7.25 17.69 12.69
C ALA A 60 -6.58 17.65 14.08
N GLY A 61 -5.33 17.20 14.19
CA GLY A 61 -4.60 17.07 15.45
C GLY A 61 -4.91 15.80 16.24
N HIS A 62 -5.66 14.86 15.66
CA HIS A 62 -6.01 13.60 16.32
C HIS A 62 -5.01 12.49 15.98
N ARG A 63 -4.15 12.15 16.95
CA ARG A 63 -3.12 11.10 16.81
C ARG A 63 -3.47 9.76 17.47
N ALA A 64 -4.60 9.69 18.17
CA ALA A 64 -5.09 8.47 18.82
C ALA A 64 -5.72 7.51 17.80
N ALA A 65 -5.64 6.20 18.06
CA ALA A 65 -6.36 5.15 17.32
C ALA A 65 -6.13 5.07 15.79
N LEU A 66 -5.00 5.59 15.28
CA LEU A 66 -4.59 5.38 13.88
C LEU A 66 -4.43 3.89 13.56
N ASP A 67 -4.71 3.51 12.31
CA ASP A 67 -4.46 2.17 11.79
C ASP A 67 -2.98 1.79 12.04
N PRO A 68 -2.70 0.55 12.50
CA PRO A 68 -1.32 0.10 12.72
C PRO A 68 -0.41 0.25 11.50
N TRP A 69 -0.95 0.13 10.29
CA TRP A 69 -0.19 0.32 9.06
C TRP A 69 0.17 1.78 8.84
N THR A 70 -0.73 2.71 9.14
CA THR A 70 -0.42 4.15 9.11
C THR A 70 0.69 4.48 10.09
N ARG A 71 0.64 3.94 11.32
CA ARG A 71 1.72 4.12 12.30
C ARG A 71 3.06 3.64 11.77
N ARG A 72 3.11 2.44 11.19
CA ARG A 72 4.34 1.89 10.61
C ARG A 72 4.91 2.74 9.47
N VAL A 73 4.05 3.35 8.66
CA VAL A 73 4.48 4.27 7.60
C VAL A 73 5.00 5.58 8.19
N LEU A 74 4.35 6.12 9.23
CA LEU A 74 4.81 7.31 9.95
C LEU A 74 6.16 7.08 10.63
N ASP A 75 6.35 5.93 11.27
CA ASP A 75 7.61 5.58 11.92
C ASP A 75 8.75 5.55 10.89
N ARG A 76 8.52 4.93 9.72
CA ARG A 76 9.51 4.95 8.63
C ARG A 76 9.70 6.34 8.03
N ALA A 77 8.65 7.15 7.92
CA ALA A 77 8.77 8.52 7.43
C ALA A 77 9.66 9.35 8.37
N GLU A 78 9.54 9.17 9.69
CA GLU A 78 10.39 9.82 10.68
C GLU A 78 11.85 9.37 10.58
N GLU A 79 12.10 8.06 10.40
CA GLU A 79 13.45 7.53 10.15
C GLU A 79 14.09 8.22 8.93
N ILE A 80 13.36 8.37 7.84
CA ILE A 80 13.84 9.02 6.62
C ILE A 80 14.01 10.53 6.83
N ARG A 81 13.10 11.18 7.55
CA ARG A 81 13.21 12.60 7.89
C ARG A 81 14.50 12.88 8.63
N LEU A 82 14.80 12.10 9.66
CA LEU A 82 16.04 12.22 10.43
C LEU A 82 17.28 11.93 9.56
N ALA A 83 17.25 10.89 8.73
CA ALA A 83 18.36 10.53 7.86
C ALA A 83 18.63 11.54 6.73
N THR A 84 17.67 12.42 6.45
CA THR A 84 17.75 13.44 5.40
C THR A 84 17.82 14.86 5.95
N ASP A 85 18.13 15.03 7.24
CA ASP A 85 18.16 16.33 7.93
C ASP A 85 16.88 17.17 7.71
N GLY A 86 15.73 16.51 7.67
CA GLY A 86 14.43 17.14 7.49
C GLY A 86 14.01 17.39 6.04
N LEU A 87 14.80 17.00 5.03
CA LEU A 87 14.42 17.19 3.63
C LEU A 87 13.21 16.35 3.21
N PHE A 88 13.07 15.14 3.76
CA PHE A 88 11.86 14.33 3.63
C PHE A 88 10.98 14.54 4.86
N ASP A 89 10.01 15.44 4.81
CA ASP A 89 9.12 15.72 5.95
C ASP A 89 7.64 15.66 5.54
N CYS A 90 6.95 14.62 6.02
CA CYS A 90 5.53 14.43 5.79
C CYS A 90 4.68 15.45 6.55
N GLU A 91 5.06 15.85 7.77
CA GLU A 91 4.25 16.77 8.60
C GLU A 91 4.23 18.18 7.98
N SER A 92 5.39 18.65 7.51
CA SER A 92 5.51 19.92 6.79
C SER A 92 4.71 19.94 5.47
N CYS A 93 4.42 18.76 4.90
CA CYS A 93 3.58 18.60 3.71
C CYS A 93 2.15 18.16 4.04
N ASP A 94 1.55 18.70 5.11
CA ASP A 94 0.14 18.45 5.47
C ASP A 94 -0.15 16.95 5.63
N TYR A 95 0.78 16.26 6.30
CA TYR A 95 0.80 14.79 6.51
C TYR A 95 0.69 13.97 5.23
N SER A 96 1.16 14.48 4.08
CA SER A 96 1.18 13.70 2.85
C SER A 96 2.11 12.50 2.99
N LEU A 97 1.55 11.29 2.82
CA LEU A 97 2.33 10.04 2.81
C LEU A 97 2.62 9.54 1.39
N ASP A 98 2.27 10.28 0.35
CA ASP A 98 2.38 9.80 -1.05
C ASP A 98 3.80 9.35 -1.44
N GLY A 99 4.82 9.98 -0.85
CA GLY A 99 6.23 9.64 -1.08
C GLY A 99 6.66 8.27 -0.52
N ILE A 100 5.84 7.64 0.33
CA ILE A 100 6.18 6.37 0.98
C ILE A 100 5.04 5.33 1.02
N ALA A 101 3.78 5.78 1.09
CA ALA A 101 2.60 4.92 1.21
C ALA A 101 2.44 3.99 0.01
N LYS A 102 2.82 4.43 -1.20
CA LYS A 102 2.75 3.59 -2.41
C LYS A 102 3.70 2.39 -2.33
N GLY A 103 4.95 2.63 -1.92
CA GLY A 103 5.91 1.54 -1.70
C GLY A 103 5.41 0.57 -0.61
N PHE A 104 4.87 1.12 0.48
CA PHE A 104 4.25 0.30 1.53
C PHE A 104 3.06 -0.53 1.02
N ALA A 105 2.20 0.04 0.16
CA ALA A 105 1.07 -0.69 -0.44
C ALA A 105 1.54 -1.84 -1.34
N VAL A 106 2.60 -1.61 -2.13
CA VAL A 106 3.24 -2.67 -2.92
C VAL A 106 3.75 -3.78 -2.01
N ASP A 107 4.45 -3.44 -0.92
CA ASP A 107 4.92 -4.46 0.03
C ASP A 107 3.77 -5.29 0.61
N ARG A 108 2.66 -4.65 1.01
CA ARG A 108 1.49 -5.37 1.55
C ARG A 108 0.77 -6.21 0.51
N ALA A 109 0.70 -5.75 -0.74
CA ALA A 109 0.18 -6.54 -1.84
C ALA A 109 1.03 -7.79 -2.08
N VAL A 110 2.36 -7.65 -2.07
CA VAL A 110 3.30 -8.77 -2.19
C VAL A 110 3.16 -9.75 -1.02
N ASP A 111 3.00 -9.25 0.21
CA ASP A 111 2.74 -10.12 1.36
C ASP A 111 1.44 -10.92 1.18
N GLY A 112 0.35 -10.26 0.74
CA GLY A 112 -0.91 -10.94 0.43
C GLY A 112 -0.79 -12.01 -0.67
N LEU A 113 0.04 -11.78 -1.68
CA LEU A 113 0.34 -12.79 -2.71
C LEU A 113 1.11 -13.98 -2.11
N ARG A 114 2.12 -13.72 -1.27
CA ARG A 114 2.92 -14.77 -0.62
C ARG A 114 2.08 -15.63 0.32
N ASP A 115 1.22 -15.00 1.12
CA ASP A 115 0.32 -15.70 2.04
C ASP A 115 -0.68 -16.59 1.29
N ALA A 116 -1.06 -16.20 0.06
CA ALA A 116 -1.87 -17.01 -0.85
C ALA A 116 -1.07 -18.10 -1.59
N GLY A 117 0.22 -18.29 -1.28
CA GLY A 117 1.06 -19.33 -1.87
C GLY A 117 1.63 -18.99 -3.26
N ILE A 118 1.54 -17.74 -3.70
CA ILE A 118 2.12 -17.31 -4.97
C ILE A 118 3.63 -17.16 -4.83
N THR A 119 4.37 -17.82 -5.72
CA THR A 119 5.85 -17.82 -5.73
C THR A 119 6.45 -16.86 -6.74
N ALA A 120 5.65 -16.38 -7.71
CA ALA A 120 6.08 -15.42 -8.72
C ALA A 120 4.90 -14.54 -9.18
N GLY A 121 5.15 -13.24 -9.28
CA GLY A 121 4.17 -12.25 -9.72
C GLY A 121 4.79 -10.86 -9.79
N VAL A 122 4.03 -9.90 -10.29
CA VAL A 122 4.39 -8.49 -10.43
C VAL A 122 3.27 -7.63 -9.83
N VAL A 123 3.66 -6.61 -9.06
CA VAL A 123 2.78 -5.53 -8.57
C VAL A 123 3.40 -4.22 -9.05
N ASN A 124 2.61 -3.39 -9.73
CA ASN A 124 3.02 -2.11 -10.30
C ASN A 124 2.00 -1.02 -9.93
#